data_AF-A0A847VER5-F1
#
_entry.id   AF-A0A847VER5-F1
#
_cell.length_a   1.000
_cell.length_b   1.000
_cell.length_c   1.000
_cell.angle_alpha   90.00
_cell.angle_beta   90.00
_cell.angle_gamma   90.00
#
_symmetry.space_group_name_H-M   'P 1'
#
loop_
_entity.id
_entity.type
_entity.pdbx_description
1 polymer ?
#
loop_
_entity_poly.entity_id
_entity_poly.type
_entity_poly.pdbx_seq_one_letter_code
_entity_poly.pdbx_strand_id
1 'polypeptide(L)'
;MVEALLAKGADPARRDEFGHTAWDHAVGRAMREAAFAGSGLPGLFELLAPPALDVQTEGRLVRLERHQGEYWPLTLMLAGLKTQWSQCVTRRLDPYRYLSGFFADQLHDVLQELPAWLWAGSRRKRTYVNQVLARAEVHSSYQPARRLWVRTKNGHYFPNPQMQLRDGEDWQPVYERLALAWIDRGCGREIDHRPRPTESIRWVREALEPATEPGPAPADTDGQLQLF
;
A
#
# COMPACT_ATOMS: atom_id res chain seq x y z
N MET A 1 -0.22 23.61 -18.54
CA MET A 1 -1.54 23.62 -17.86
C MET A 1 -1.40 23.45 -16.34
N VAL A 2 -0.75 22.39 -15.84
CA VAL A 2 -0.55 22.16 -14.39
C VAL A 2 0.12 23.36 -13.71
N GLU A 3 1.23 23.85 -14.26
CA GLU A 3 1.94 25.05 -13.76
C GLU A 3 1.02 26.27 -13.67
N ALA A 4 0.12 26.47 -14.66
CA ALA A 4 -0.82 27.58 -14.66
C ALA A 4 -1.90 27.44 -13.57
N LEU A 5 -2.30 26.22 -13.21
CA LEU A 5 -3.21 25.97 -12.09
C LEU A 5 -2.52 26.22 -10.75
N LEU A 6 -1.27 25.75 -10.60
CA LEU A 6 -0.46 26.00 -9.42
C LEU A 6 -0.20 27.51 -9.23
N ALA A 7 0.13 28.23 -10.31
CA ALA A 7 0.30 29.67 -10.29
C ALA A 7 -0.99 30.44 -9.91
N LYS A 8 -2.16 29.82 -10.09
CA LYS A 8 -3.47 30.35 -9.67
C LYS A 8 -3.89 29.89 -8.26
N GLY A 9 -3.00 29.25 -7.51
CA GLY A 9 -3.25 28.84 -6.12
C GLY A 9 -3.91 27.47 -5.96
N ALA A 10 -3.86 26.60 -6.97
CA ALA A 10 -4.27 25.21 -6.80
C ALA A 10 -3.36 24.50 -5.80
N ASP A 11 -3.96 23.81 -4.83
CA ASP A 11 -3.24 23.05 -3.81
C ASP A 11 -3.00 21.59 -4.27
N PRO A 12 -1.75 21.16 -4.52
CA PRO A 12 -1.43 19.80 -4.94
C PRO A 12 -1.64 18.75 -3.83
N ALA A 13 -1.70 19.16 -2.55
CA ALA A 13 -1.93 18.27 -1.42
C ALA A 13 -3.42 18.00 -1.16
N ARG A 14 -4.31 18.73 -1.85
CA ARG A 14 -5.76 18.53 -1.74
C ARG A 14 -6.16 17.17 -2.28
N ARG A 15 -7.07 16.52 -1.58
CA ARG A 15 -7.58 15.17 -1.90
C ARG A 15 -9.03 15.21 -2.34
N ASP A 16 -9.39 14.25 -3.19
CA ASP A 16 -10.77 13.97 -3.58
C ASP A 16 -11.51 13.11 -2.52
N GLU A 17 -12.78 12.79 -2.77
CA GLU A 17 -13.57 11.90 -1.89
C GLU A 17 -13.01 10.48 -1.75
N PHE A 18 -12.07 10.09 -2.63
CA PHE A 18 -11.36 8.82 -2.57
C PHE A 18 -10.01 8.95 -1.83
N GLY A 19 -9.65 10.12 -1.32
CA GLY A 19 -8.40 10.34 -0.61
C GLY A 19 -7.16 10.39 -1.51
N HIS A 20 -7.34 10.57 -2.82
CA HIS A 20 -6.27 10.74 -3.79
C HIS A 20 -5.99 12.21 -4.07
N THR A 21 -4.70 12.55 -4.14
CA THR A 21 -4.19 13.81 -4.67
C THR A 21 -4.07 13.74 -6.19
N ALA A 22 -3.76 14.88 -6.83
CA ALA A 22 -3.42 14.91 -8.25
C ALA A 22 -2.21 14.01 -8.58
N TRP A 23 -1.26 13.87 -7.66
CA TRP A 23 -0.12 12.97 -7.81
C TRP A 23 -0.54 11.50 -7.83
N ASP A 24 -1.43 11.09 -6.92
CA ASP A 24 -1.90 9.70 -6.83
C ASP A 24 -2.64 9.28 -8.12
N HIS A 25 -3.41 10.19 -8.72
CA HIS A 25 -4.04 9.95 -10.03
C HIS A 25 -3.03 9.79 -11.16
N ALA A 26 -1.98 10.61 -11.19
CA ALA A 26 -0.91 10.50 -12.19
C ALA A 26 -0.16 9.16 -12.06
N VAL A 27 0.16 8.75 -10.83
CA VAL A 27 0.79 7.46 -10.55
C VAL A 27 -0.14 6.30 -10.94
N GLY A 28 -1.42 6.35 -10.56
CA GLY A 28 -2.42 5.34 -10.92
C GLY A 28 -2.61 5.20 -12.44
N ARG A 29 -2.42 6.28 -13.22
CA ARG A 29 -2.34 6.22 -14.68
C ARG A 29 -1.07 5.54 -15.16
N ALA A 30 0.09 5.91 -14.62
CA ALA A 30 1.37 5.29 -14.97
C ALA A 30 1.41 3.78 -14.72
N MET A 31 0.67 3.29 -13.72
CA MET A 31 0.52 1.85 -13.47
C MET A 31 -0.28 1.09 -14.54
N ARG A 32 -1.06 1.80 -15.36
CA ARG A 32 -1.90 1.22 -16.44
C ARG A 32 -1.31 1.49 -17.82
N GLU A 33 -0.62 2.62 -17.98
CA GLU A 33 -0.08 3.09 -19.24
C GLU A 33 1.45 3.22 -19.16
N ALA A 34 2.18 2.19 -19.62
CA ALA A 34 3.65 2.17 -19.60
C ALA A 34 4.27 3.40 -20.31
N ALA A 35 3.72 3.78 -21.46
CA ALA A 35 4.17 4.98 -22.19
C ALA A 35 4.02 6.26 -21.36
N PHE A 36 2.97 6.39 -20.54
CA PHE A 36 2.78 7.53 -19.67
C PHE A 36 3.79 7.53 -18.51
N ALA A 37 4.14 6.36 -17.96
CA ALA A 37 5.15 6.24 -16.91
C ALA A 37 6.52 6.80 -17.35
N GLY A 38 6.95 6.53 -18.58
CA GLY A 38 8.24 6.99 -19.10
C GLY A 38 8.26 8.41 -19.65
N SER A 39 7.13 8.94 -20.11
CA SER A 39 7.09 10.24 -20.82
C SER A 39 6.25 11.33 -20.14
N GLY A 40 5.10 10.97 -19.57
CA GLY A 40 4.15 11.94 -19.00
C GLY A 40 4.33 12.17 -17.50
N LEU A 41 4.46 11.10 -16.72
CA LEU A 41 4.66 11.17 -15.27
C LEU A 41 5.89 11.99 -14.85
N PRO A 42 7.05 11.93 -15.56
CA PRO A 42 8.25 12.63 -15.10
C PRO A 42 8.10 14.15 -15.04
N GLY A 43 7.37 14.76 -15.98
CA GLY A 43 7.09 16.20 -15.98
C GLY A 43 6.17 16.64 -14.83
N LEU A 44 5.47 15.70 -14.18
CA LEU A 44 4.60 15.97 -13.04
C LEU A 44 5.30 15.78 -11.69
N PHE A 45 6.44 15.09 -11.67
CA PHE A 45 7.08 14.69 -10.42
C PHE A 45 7.50 15.89 -9.55
N GLU A 46 8.21 16.85 -10.13
CA GLU A 46 8.64 18.03 -9.35
C GLU A 46 7.48 18.94 -8.94
N LEU A 47 6.39 18.93 -9.71
CA LEU A 47 5.24 19.80 -9.49
C LEU A 47 4.26 19.23 -8.46
N LEU A 48 4.08 17.91 -8.44
CA LEU A 48 2.98 17.26 -7.72
C LEU A 48 3.43 16.21 -6.71
N ALA A 49 4.59 15.56 -6.92
CA ALA A 49 4.98 14.48 -6.03
C ALA A 49 5.32 15.04 -4.64
N PRO A 50 4.91 14.37 -3.55
CA PRO A 50 5.31 14.80 -2.23
C PRO A 50 6.85 14.72 -2.07
N PRO A 51 7.49 15.66 -1.35
CA PRO A 51 8.93 15.58 -1.09
C PRO A 51 9.30 14.38 -0.21
N ALA A 52 8.37 13.96 0.65
CA ALA A 52 8.46 12.75 1.44
C ALA A 52 7.07 12.16 1.73
N LEU A 53 7.01 10.86 1.99
CA LEU A 53 5.85 10.19 2.56
C LEU A 53 6.09 10.03 4.06
N ASP A 54 5.31 10.72 4.87
CA ASP A 54 5.33 10.57 6.32
C ASP A 54 4.31 9.49 6.71
N VAL A 55 4.82 8.40 7.27
CA VAL A 55 3.99 7.30 7.77
C VAL A 55 4.31 7.02 9.24
N GLN A 56 3.33 6.52 9.98
CA GLN A 56 3.55 5.99 11.32
C GLN A 56 3.32 4.48 11.30
N THR A 57 4.31 3.74 11.77
CA THR A 57 4.24 2.29 11.94
C THR A 57 4.65 1.97 13.37
N GLU A 58 3.82 1.23 14.11
CA GLU A 58 4.09 0.86 15.51
C GLU A 58 4.38 2.07 16.41
N GLY A 59 3.62 3.14 16.21
CA GLY A 59 3.76 4.39 16.96
C GLY A 59 5.00 5.23 16.58
N ARG A 60 5.86 4.77 15.66
CA ARG A 60 7.07 5.49 15.23
C ARG A 60 6.88 6.19 13.89
N LEU A 61 7.33 7.44 13.80
CA LEU A 61 7.42 8.18 12.55
C LEU A 61 8.49 7.58 11.64
N VAL A 62 8.11 7.27 10.41
CA VAL A 62 9.00 6.89 9.31
C VAL A 62 8.78 7.88 8.18
N ARG A 63 9.78 8.75 7.95
CA ARG A 63 9.80 9.67 6.82
C ARG A 63 10.51 9.03 5.63
N LEU A 64 9.79 8.80 4.54
CA LEU A 64 10.31 8.24 3.30
C LEU A 64 10.57 9.35 2.28
N GLU A 65 11.83 9.70 2.08
CA GLU A 65 12.22 10.70 1.09
C GLU A 65 12.30 10.11 -0.33
N ARG A 66 12.11 10.95 -1.35
CA ARG A 66 12.16 10.58 -2.78
C ARG A 66 13.39 9.76 -3.18
N HIS A 67 14.54 10.03 -2.55
CA HIS A 67 15.78 9.32 -2.84
C HIS A 67 15.83 7.90 -2.26
N GLN A 68 14.91 7.50 -1.38
CA GLN A 68 14.92 6.18 -0.74
C GLN A 68 14.23 5.13 -1.61
N GLY A 69 14.64 3.87 -1.46
CA GLY A 69 14.15 2.77 -2.30
C GLY A 69 12.67 2.45 -2.08
N GLU A 70 12.16 2.70 -0.87
CA GLU A 70 10.79 2.43 -0.42
C GLU A 70 9.77 3.46 -0.92
N TYR A 71 10.22 4.69 -1.22
CA TYR A 71 9.34 5.79 -1.59
C TYR A 71 8.44 5.42 -2.77
N TRP A 72 9.05 4.88 -3.83
CA TRP A 72 8.36 4.52 -5.05
C TRP A 72 7.42 3.30 -4.89
N PRO A 73 7.87 2.14 -4.34
CA PRO A 73 6.99 1.03 -4.04
C PRO A 73 5.77 1.44 -3.22
N LEU A 74 5.95 2.23 -2.15
CA LEU A 74 4.82 2.68 -1.35
C LEU A 74 3.90 3.62 -2.15
N THR A 75 4.46 4.59 -2.88
CA THR A 75 3.69 5.48 -3.78
C THR A 75 2.81 4.68 -4.75
N LEU A 76 3.38 3.65 -5.40
CA LEU A 76 2.65 2.77 -6.32
C LEU A 76 1.57 1.96 -5.60
N MET A 77 1.84 1.44 -4.41
CA MET A 77 0.83 0.68 -3.65
C MET A 77 -0.35 1.56 -3.21
N LEU A 78 -0.08 2.78 -2.73
CA LEU A 78 -1.11 3.73 -2.28
C LEU A 78 -2.01 4.14 -3.45
N ALA A 79 -1.42 4.61 -4.55
CA ALA A 79 -2.15 5.01 -5.75
C ALA A 79 -2.85 3.83 -6.44
N GLY A 80 -2.18 2.68 -6.49
CA GLY A 80 -2.68 1.48 -7.17
C GLY A 80 -3.87 0.83 -6.48
N LEU A 81 -4.06 1.07 -5.18
CA LEU A 81 -5.05 0.36 -4.36
C LEU A 81 -6.47 0.50 -4.92
N LYS A 82 -6.80 1.67 -5.50
CA LYS A 82 -8.10 1.98 -6.11
C LYS A 82 -8.54 1.00 -7.17
N THR A 83 -7.58 0.43 -7.87
CA THR A 83 -7.86 -0.45 -9.01
C THR A 83 -7.55 -1.91 -8.68
N GLN A 84 -7.06 -2.20 -7.47
CA GLN A 84 -6.50 -3.51 -7.12
C GLN A 84 -7.52 -4.65 -7.24
N TRP A 85 -8.77 -4.39 -6.88
CA TRP A 85 -9.89 -5.33 -7.03
C TRP A 85 -10.79 -5.06 -8.24
N SER A 86 -10.46 -4.04 -9.06
CA SER A 86 -11.29 -3.63 -10.18
C SER A 86 -11.09 -4.51 -11.40
N GLN A 87 -12.19 -4.87 -12.06
CA GLN A 87 -12.19 -5.49 -13.40
C GLN A 87 -12.27 -4.44 -14.53
N CYS A 88 -12.53 -3.17 -14.20
CA CYS A 88 -12.70 -2.08 -15.16
C CYS A 88 -11.36 -1.46 -15.59
N VAL A 89 -10.25 -2.18 -15.42
CA VAL A 89 -8.92 -1.75 -15.81
C VAL A 89 -8.23 -2.85 -16.60
N THR A 90 -7.61 -2.48 -17.71
CA THR A 90 -6.79 -3.42 -18.48
C THR A 90 -5.56 -3.79 -17.65
N ARG A 91 -5.34 -5.09 -17.46
CA ARG A 91 -4.21 -5.65 -16.73
C ARG A 91 -3.40 -6.57 -17.63
N ARG A 92 -2.11 -6.70 -17.33
CA ARG A 92 -1.20 -7.62 -18.04
C ARG A 92 -1.48 -9.09 -17.69
N LEU A 93 -1.84 -9.37 -16.44
CA LEU A 93 -2.10 -10.70 -15.93
C LEU A 93 -3.58 -10.89 -15.61
N ASP A 94 -3.96 -12.14 -15.36
CA ASP A 94 -5.31 -12.47 -14.93
C ASP A 94 -5.69 -11.73 -13.62
N PRO A 95 -6.93 -11.20 -13.52
CA PRO A 95 -7.44 -10.56 -12.31
C PRO A 95 -7.16 -11.30 -10.99
N TYR A 96 -7.17 -12.65 -10.96
CA TYR A 96 -6.96 -13.41 -9.72
C TYR A 96 -5.61 -13.13 -9.06
N ARG A 97 -4.58 -12.76 -9.86
CA ARG A 97 -3.23 -12.46 -9.33
C ARG A 97 -3.19 -11.19 -8.49
N TYR A 98 -4.06 -10.22 -8.79
CA TYR A 98 -4.08 -8.93 -8.10
C TYR A 98 -4.86 -8.99 -6.78
N LEU A 99 -5.77 -9.95 -6.61
CA LEU A 99 -6.61 -10.07 -5.40
C LEU A 99 -5.81 -10.30 -4.12
N SER A 100 -4.64 -10.92 -4.22
CA SER A 100 -3.77 -11.18 -3.06
C SER A 100 -2.83 -10.02 -2.73
N GLY A 101 -2.84 -8.92 -3.49
CA GLY A 101 -1.98 -7.76 -3.27
C GLY A 101 -1.00 -7.48 -4.41
N PHE A 102 -0.21 -6.43 -4.22
CA PHE A 102 0.82 -6.00 -5.14
C PHE A 102 1.98 -6.98 -5.16
N PHE A 103 2.47 -7.32 -6.33
CA PHE A 103 3.62 -8.21 -6.47
C PHE A 103 4.80 -7.49 -7.12
N ALA A 104 6.01 -7.95 -6.82
CA ALA A 104 7.23 -7.28 -7.24
C ALA A 104 7.30 -7.01 -8.74
N ASP A 105 6.79 -7.93 -9.57
CA ASP A 105 6.81 -7.79 -11.03
C ASP A 105 5.91 -6.66 -11.48
N GLN A 106 4.70 -6.52 -10.90
CA GLN A 106 3.80 -5.41 -11.19
C GLN A 106 4.45 -4.07 -10.86
N LEU A 107 5.12 -3.97 -9.70
CA LEU A 107 5.77 -2.73 -9.29
C LEU A 107 6.98 -2.45 -10.19
N HIS A 108 7.80 -3.47 -10.44
CA HIS A 108 8.98 -3.39 -11.29
C HIS A 108 8.62 -2.98 -12.73
N ASP A 109 7.49 -3.47 -13.26
CA ASP A 109 7.00 -3.15 -14.61
C ASP A 109 6.84 -1.64 -14.80
N VAL A 110 6.41 -0.91 -13.76
CA VAL A 110 6.26 0.55 -13.81
C VAL A 110 7.60 1.23 -13.56
N LEU A 111 8.37 0.77 -12.58
CA LEU A 111 9.65 1.36 -12.18
C LEU A 111 10.71 1.31 -13.29
N GLN A 112 10.68 0.30 -14.15
CA GLN A 112 11.61 0.19 -15.27
C GLN A 112 11.33 1.21 -16.39
N GLU A 113 10.09 1.70 -16.51
CA GLU A 113 9.72 2.71 -17.51
C GLU A 113 10.14 4.12 -17.08
N LEU A 114 10.31 4.35 -15.78
CA LEU A 114 10.72 5.65 -15.26
C LEU A 114 12.12 6.06 -15.79
N PRO A 115 12.34 7.36 -16.06
CA PRO A 115 13.66 7.85 -16.45
C PRO A 115 14.69 7.67 -15.32
N ALA A 116 15.97 7.57 -15.69
CA ALA A 116 17.05 7.23 -14.77
C ALA A 116 17.20 8.20 -13.58
N TRP A 117 16.82 9.46 -13.74
CA TRP A 117 16.88 10.45 -12.65
C TRP A 117 15.77 10.26 -11.60
N LEU A 118 14.64 9.63 -11.96
CA LEU A 118 13.59 9.23 -11.00
C LEU A 118 13.84 7.85 -10.40
N TRP A 119 14.31 6.92 -11.23
CA TRP A 119 14.65 5.56 -10.82
C TRP A 119 15.99 5.14 -11.42
N ALA A 120 17.03 5.32 -10.62
CA ALA A 120 18.41 5.07 -10.99
C ALA A 120 18.61 3.65 -11.56
N GLY A 121 19.48 3.52 -12.57
CA GLY A 121 19.77 2.23 -13.20
C GLY A 121 20.21 1.14 -12.22
N SER A 122 20.90 1.51 -11.14
CA SER A 122 21.30 0.59 -10.07
C SER A 122 20.11 -0.07 -9.34
N ARG A 123 18.95 0.59 -9.32
CA ARG A 123 17.70 0.12 -8.69
C ARG A 123 16.77 -0.60 -9.66
N ARG A 124 17.07 -0.57 -10.95
CA ARG A 124 16.22 -1.09 -12.02
C ARG A 124 16.13 -2.62 -12.02
N LYS A 125 17.04 -3.32 -11.33
CA LYS A 125 16.99 -4.78 -11.27
C LYS A 125 15.78 -5.24 -10.44
N ARG A 126 15.03 -6.22 -10.93
CA ARG A 126 13.95 -6.89 -10.17
C ARG A 126 14.40 -7.37 -8.79
N THR A 127 15.63 -7.84 -8.68
CA THR A 127 16.23 -8.28 -7.40
C THR A 127 16.33 -7.16 -6.36
N TYR A 128 16.56 -5.91 -6.80
CA TYR A 128 16.56 -4.74 -5.90
C TYR A 128 15.17 -4.50 -5.32
N VAL A 129 14.13 -4.53 -6.16
CA VAL A 129 12.73 -4.37 -5.71
C VAL A 129 12.36 -5.47 -4.71
N ASN A 130 12.74 -6.72 -4.98
CA ASN A 130 12.53 -7.82 -4.03
C ASN A 130 13.24 -7.59 -2.68
N GLN A 131 14.47 -7.09 -2.69
CA GLN A 131 15.21 -6.78 -1.46
C GLN A 131 14.58 -5.63 -0.68
N VAL A 132 14.14 -4.57 -1.38
CA VAL A 132 13.40 -3.47 -0.77
C VAL A 132 12.11 -3.98 -0.14
N LEU A 133 11.33 -4.79 -0.85
CA LEU A 133 10.11 -5.41 -0.31
C LEU A 133 10.45 -6.25 0.93
N ALA A 134 11.39 -7.18 0.86
CA ALA A 134 11.76 -8.06 1.97
C ALA A 134 12.23 -7.35 3.24
N ARG A 135 13.00 -6.26 3.13
CA ARG A 135 13.56 -5.56 4.30
C ARG A 135 12.55 -4.68 5.06
N ALA A 136 11.48 -4.26 4.40
CA ALA A 136 10.48 -3.36 4.98
C ALA A 136 9.14 -4.05 5.27
N GLU A 137 9.09 -5.38 5.23
CA GLU A 137 7.93 -6.16 5.69
C GLU A 137 7.74 -6.07 7.21
N VAL A 138 6.50 -6.21 7.69
CA VAL A 138 6.16 -6.21 9.12
C VAL A 138 6.96 -7.26 9.91
N HIS A 139 7.12 -8.47 9.36
CA HIS A 139 7.86 -9.56 10.00
C HIS A 139 9.32 -9.66 9.55
N SER A 140 9.90 -8.59 8.99
CA SER A 140 11.30 -8.61 8.57
C SER A 140 12.24 -8.71 9.77
N SER A 141 13.26 -9.57 9.67
CA SER A 141 14.35 -9.64 10.65
C SER A 141 15.41 -8.55 10.44
N TYR A 142 15.34 -7.80 9.33
CA TYR A 142 16.26 -6.71 9.05
C TYR A 142 16.06 -5.55 10.02
N GLN A 143 17.14 -4.90 10.47
CA GLN A 143 17.06 -3.75 11.38
C GLN A 143 17.77 -2.53 10.77
N PRO A 144 17.13 -1.34 10.75
CA PRO A 144 15.75 -1.09 11.18
C PRO A 144 14.71 -1.56 10.16
N ALA A 145 13.73 -2.37 10.57
CA ALA A 145 12.57 -2.71 9.75
C ALA A 145 11.56 -1.55 9.78
N ARG A 146 11.28 -0.97 8.62
CA ARG A 146 10.31 0.14 8.49
C ARG A 146 8.84 -0.33 8.50
N ARG A 147 8.59 -1.66 8.45
CA ARG A 147 7.27 -2.30 8.60
C ARG A 147 6.15 -1.64 7.77
N LEU A 148 6.45 -1.35 6.50
CA LEU A 148 5.60 -0.59 5.58
C LEU A 148 4.49 -1.44 4.94
N TRP A 149 4.72 -2.74 4.78
CA TRP A 149 3.77 -3.65 4.14
C TRP A 149 3.80 -5.04 4.76
N VAL A 150 2.72 -5.76 4.54
CA VAL A 150 2.52 -7.14 4.97
C VAL A 150 2.52 -8.04 3.75
N ARG A 151 3.19 -9.19 3.88
CA ARG A 151 3.23 -10.22 2.85
C ARG A 151 2.04 -11.16 3.06
N THR A 152 1.10 -11.21 2.11
CA THR A 152 -0.10 -12.05 2.20
C THR A 152 0.15 -13.49 1.77
N LYS A 153 1.01 -13.65 0.75
CA LYS A 153 1.54 -14.92 0.25
C LYS A 153 2.87 -14.63 -0.44
N ASN A 154 3.55 -15.68 -0.90
CA ASN A 154 4.85 -15.51 -1.56
C ASN A 154 4.79 -14.45 -2.69
N GLY A 155 5.60 -13.41 -2.55
CA GLY A 155 5.73 -12.31 -3.50
C GLY A 155 4.54 -11.34 -3.62
N HIS A 156 3.55 -11.39 -2.74
CA HIS A 156 2.39 -10.49 -2.75
C HIS A 156 2.27 -9.69 -1.45
N TYR A 157 1.93 -8.41 -1.60
CA TYR A 157 2.05 -7.40 -0.56
C TYR A 157 0.86 -6.46 -0.52
N PHE A 158 0.45 -6.08 0.67
CA PHE A 158 -0.44 -4.95 0.89
C PHE A 158 0.24 -3.93 1.82
N PRO A 159 -0.07 -2.62 1.70
CA PRO A 159 0.29 -1.66 2.74
C PRO A 159 -0.09 -2.18 4.13
N ASN A 160 0.78 -1.98 5.11
CA ASN A 160 0.56 -2.47 6.46
C ASN A 160 -0.78 -1.92 7.01
N PRO A 161 -1.77 -2.75 7.38
CA PRO A 161 -3.06 -2.29 7.91
C PRO A 161 -3.03 -1.52 9.22
N GLN A 162 -1.91 -1.59 9.94
CA GLN A 162 -1.63 -0.79 11.14
C GLN A 162 -0.90 0.53 10.82
N MET A 163 -0.51 0.76 9.55
CA MET A 163 0.14 1.99 9.13
C MET A 163 -0.85 3.17 9.16
N GLN A 164 -0.36 4.30 9.65
CA GLN A 164 -1.05 5.58 9.56
C GLN A 164 -0.31 6.50 8.60
N LEU A 165 -1.05 7.30 7.85
CA LEU A 165 -0.54 8.31 6.94
C LEU A 165 -0.76 9.69 7.56
N ARG A 166 0.21 10.59 7.38
CA ARG A 166 0.07 11.96 7.87
C ARG A 166 -1.03 12.71 7.12
N ASP A 167 -1.85 13.44 7.86
CA ASP A 167 -2.87 14.36 7.35
C ASP A 167 -2.81 15.68 8.11
N GLY A 168 -2.12 16.69 7.54
CA GLY A 168 -1.80 17.91 8.27
C GLY A 168 -0.95 17.60 9.50
N GLU A 169 -1.49 17.91 10.68
CA GLU A 169 -0.87 17.61 11.98
C GLU A 169 -1.33 16.28 12.59
N ASP A 170 -2.33 15.63 11.98
CA ASP A 170 -2.93 14.39 12.46
C ASP A 170 -2.41 13.15 11.71
N TRP A 171 -2.79 11.98 12.21
CA TRP A 171 -2.50 10.68 11.61
C TRP A 171 -3.80 9.94 11.31
N GLN A 172 -3.91 9.40 10.10
CA GLN A 172 -5.08 8.66 9.66
C GLN A 172 -4.71 7.23 9.24
N PRO A 173 -5.48 6.19 9.65
CA PRO A 173 -5.25 4.82 9.19
C PRO A 173 -5.24 4.72 7.65
N VAL A 174 -4.26 4.01 7.08
CA VAL A 174 -4.04 3.97 5.61
C VAL A 174 -5.28 3.57 4.81
N TYR A 175 -6.06 2.60 5.29
CA TYR A 175 -7.23 2.10 4.56
C TYR A 175 -8.46 3.00 4.71
N GLU A 176 -8.52 3.81 5.76
CA GLU A 176 -9.50 4.88 5.89
C GLU A 176 -9.12 6.06 5.00
N ARG A 177 -7.84 6.45 5.02
CA ARG A 177 -7.27 7.49 4.16
C ARG A 177 -7.52 7.21 2.69
N LEU A 178 -7.40 5.96 2.27
CA LEU A 178 -7.65 5.50 0.91
C LEU A 178 -9.10 5.05 0.69
N ALA A 179 -10.04 5.48 1.53
CA ALA A 179 -11.48 5.27 1.34
C ALA A 179 -11.84 3.81 0.96
N LEU A 180 -11.27 2.80 1.65
CA LEU A 180 -11.45 1.40 1.30
C LEU A 180 -12.93 0.99 1.22
N ALA A 181 -13.78 1.58 2.05
CA ALA A 181 -15.22 1.34 2.03
C ALA A 181 -15.87 1.74 0.69
N TRP A 182 -15.38 2.77 0.01
CA TRP A 182 -15.84 3.16 -1.32
C TRP A 182 -15.39 2.16 -2.39
N ILE A 183 -14.15 1.67 -2.29
CA ILE A 183 -13.63 0.62 -3.17
C ILE A 183 -14.48 -0.65 -3.02
N ASP A 184 -14.82 -1.02 -1.77
CA ASP A 184 -15.67 -2.18 -1.45
C ASP A 184 -17.04 -2.10 -2.13
N ARG A 185 -17.71 -0.95 -2.02
CA ARG A 185 -19.03 -0.73 -2.64
C ARG A 185 -18.97 -0.78 -4.16
N GLY A 186 -17.89 -0.29 -4.77
CA GLY A 186 -17.68 -0.33 -6.22
C GLY A 186 -17.30 -1.71 -6.76
N CYS A 187 -16.84 -2.63 -5.89
CA CYS A 187 -16.49 -4.00 -6.26
C CYS A 187 -17.70 -4.91 -6.01
N GLY A 188 -18.61 -4.99 -7.00
CA GLY A 188 -19.81 -5.83 -6.93
C GLY A 188 -19.47 -7.31 -6.70
N ARG A 189 -20.18 -7.94 -5.76
CA ARG A 189 -20.06 -9.38 -5.43
C ARG A 189 -21.04 -10.25 -6.22
N GLU A 190 -21.95 -9.65 -6.97
CA GLU A 190 -23.10 -10.33 -7.57
C GLU A 190 -22.72 -11.28 -8.71
N ILE A 191 -21.47 -11.24 -9.16
CA ILE A 191 -21.01 -11.97 -10.35
C ILE A 191 -19.90 -13.00 -10.02
N ASP A 192 -19.21 -12.93 -8.86
CA ASP A 192 -18.06 -13.81 -8.56
C ASP A 192 -17.81 -14.02 -7.05
N HIS A 193 -17.27 -15.20 -6.68
CA HIS A 193 -16.92 -15.63 -5.31
C HIS A 193 -15.64 -14.96 -4.76
N ARG A 194 -15.24 -13.81 -5.31
CA ARG A 194 -14.00 -13.12 -4.92
C ARG A 194 -14.15 -12.47 -3.54
N PRO A 195 -13.08 -12.45 -2.74
CA PRO A 195 -13.09 -11.72 -1.48
C PRO A 195 -13.27 -10.23 -1.75
N ARG A 196 -14.11 -9.58 -0.96
CA ARG A 196 -14.26 -8.12 -1.05
C ARG A 196 -12.98 -7.41 -0.58
N PRO A 197 -12.75 -6.16 -1.01
CA PRO A 197 -11.63 -5.36 -0.51
C PRO A 197 -11.55 -5.30 1.02
N THR A 198 -12.67 -5.04 1.70
CA THR A 198 -12.69 -4.97 3.18
C THR A 198 -12.43 -6.31 3.84
N GLU A 199 -12.94 -7.41 3.28
CA GLU A 199 -12.67 -8.77 3.78
C GLU A 199 -11.20 -9.13 3.62
N SER A 200 -10.62 -8.86 2.46
CA SER A 200 -9.21 -9.11 2.16
C SER A 200 -8.30 -8.42 3.18
N ILE A 201 -8.55 -7.13 3.46
CA ILE A 201 -7.76 -6.37 4.42
C ILE A 201 -8.04 -6.79 5.87
N ARG A 202 -9.26 -7.22 6.19
CA ARG A 202 -9.60 -7.75 7.51
C ARG A 202 -8.84 -9.03 7.83
N TRP A 203 -8.83 -10.01 6.92
CA TRP A 203 -8.06 -11.25 7.11
C TRP A 203 -6.57 -10.97 7.29
N VAL A 204 -6.04 -10.00 6.55
CA VAL A 204 -4.65 -9.57 6.69
C VAL A 204 -4.40 -8.94 8.06
N ARG A 205 -5.34 -8.17 8.61
CA ARG A 205 -5.25 -7.61 9.96
C ARG A 205 -5.30 -8.70 11.03
N GLU A 206 -6.26 -9.62 10.92
CA GLU A 206 -6.41 -10.76 11.84
C GLU A 206 -5.16 -11.64 11.85
N ALA A 207 -4.51 -11.84 10.70
CA ALA A 207 -3.26 -12.59 10.61
C ALA A 207 -2.04 -11.87 11.24
N LEU A 208 -2.13 -10.55 11.44
CA LEU A 208 -1.09 -9.76 12.11
C LEU A 208 -1.29 -9.69 13.63
N GLU A 209 -2.51 -9.92 14.11
CA GLU A 209 -2.78 -10.01 15.54
C GLU A 209 -2.11 -11.29 16.07
N PRO A 210 -1.32 -11.21 17.17
CA PRO A 210 -0.80 -12.42 17.79
C PRO A 210 -2.00 -13.29 18.18
N ALA A 211 -1.95 -14.58 17.82
CA ALA A 211 -2.91 -15.54 18.31
C ALA A 211 -2.99 -15.36 19.82
N THR A 212 -4.14 -14.92 20.33
CA THR A 212 -4.37 -14.86 21.76
C THR A 212 -4.15 -16.27 22.26
N GLU A 213 -3.06 -16.52 22.99
CA GLU A 213 -2.86 -17.81 23.64
C GLU A 213 -4.15 -18.09 24.43
N PRO A 214 -4.80 -19.26 24.25
CA PRO A 214 -5.93 -19.60 25.09
C PRO A 214 -5.46 -19.50 26.52
N GLY A 215 -6.07 -18.60 27.29
CA GLY A 215 -5.76 -18.42 28.71
C GLY A 215 -5.76 -19.78 29.41
N PRO A 216 -4.91 -19.97 30.43
CA PRO A 216 -4.75 -21.27 31.07
C PRO A 216 -6.12 -21.83 31.43
N ALA A 217 -6.36 -23.08 31.02
CA ALA A 217 -7.61 -23.79 31.30
C ALA A 217 -7.96 -23.64 32.79
N PRO A 218 -9.22 -23.39 33.15
CA PRO A 218 -9.61 -23.26 34.55
C PRO A 218 -9.15 -24.51 35.30
N ALA A 219 -8.43 -24.29 36.39
CA ALA A 219 -8.00 -25.37 37.26
C ALA A 219 -9.23 -26.16 37.69
N ASP A 220 -9.23 -27.44 37.34
CA ASP A 220 -10.24 -28.41 37.72
C ASP A 220 -10.32 -28.43 39.24
N THR A 221 -11.30 -27.71 39.78
CA THR A 221 -11.54 -27.63 41.22
C THR A 221 -12.65 -28.61 41.53
N ASP A 222 -12.38 -29.89 41.31
CA ASP A 222 -13.28 -30.97 41.69
C ASP A 222 -12.65 -31.80 42.80
N GLY A 223 -13.40 -31.93 43.89
CA GLY A 223 -13.21 -33.03 44.83
C GLY A 223 -12.68 -32.69 46.22
N GLN A 224 -13.27 -31.70 46.91
CA GLN A 224 -13.38 -31.78 48.37
C GLN A 224 -14.76 -31.29 48.84
N LEU A 225 -15.78 -32.09 48.52
CA LEU A 225 -17.01 -32.13 49.32
C LEU A 225 -16.78 -33.06 50.52
N GLN A 226 -17.15 -32.50 51.65
CA GLN A 226 -17.11 -33.00 53.01
C GLN A 226 -17.90 -34.30 53.28
N LEU A 227 -17.44 -34.98 54.35
CA LEU A 227 -18.20 -35.75 55.37
C LEU A 227 -18.66 -37.18 55.01
N PHE A 228 -17.93 -38.20 55.48
CA PHE A 228 -18.17 -38.99 56.72
C PHE A 228 -17.20 -40.19 56.78
#